data_AF-A0A938UUE7-F1
#
_entry.id   AF-A0A938UUE7-F1
#
_cell.length_a   1.000
_cell.length_b   1.000
_cell.length_c   1.000
_cell.angle_alpha   90.00
_cell.angle_beta   90.00
_cell.angle_gamma   90.00
#
_symmetry.space_group_name_H-M   'P 1'
#
loop_
_entity.id
_entity.type
_entity.pdbx_description
1 polymer ?
#
loop_
_entity_poly.entity_id
_entity_poly.type
_entity_poly.pdbx_seq_one_letter_code
_entity_poly.pdbx_strand_id
1 'polypeptide(L)'
;MIEFVQPWMLVGVLGAAVPLWLHLFGRRRAPVLYFSALEFILAANPKKARALQLREWTLLALRCLVVCAVAVALARPSVPLPGRAAEVALAAGPQALVLVLDDSMSMAAHSQGEPAFERARRRALALVADLPQGARAAVVAAGYP
;
A
#
# COMPACT_ATOMS: atom_id res chain seq x y z
N MET A 1 -2.83 2.65 13.56
CA MET A 1 -3.89 3.37 12.82
C MET A 1 -3.40 3.54 11.39
N ILE A 2 -4.23 3.34 10.37
CA ILE A 2 -3.81 3.57 8.97
C ILE A 2 -3.89 5.07 8.73
N GLU A 3 -2.76 5.68 8.46
CA GLU A 3 -2.70 7.08 8.06
C GLU A 3 -2.51 7.17 6.54
N PHE A 4 -3.03 8.21 5.90
CA PHE A 4 -2.88 8.43 4.47
C PHE A 4 -2.07 9.69 4.26
N VAL A 5 -0.99 9.59 3.49
CA VAL A 5 -0.11 10.73 3.22
C VAL A 5 -0.81 11.75 2.31
N GLN A 6 -1.70 11.30 1.41
CA GLN A 6 -2.45 12.16 0.49
C GLN A 6 -3.95 11.78 0.47
N PRO A 7 -4.73 12.20 1.48
CA PRO A 7 -6.12 11.76 1.63
C PRO A 7 -7.05 12.24 0.51
N TRP A 8 -6.75 13.37 -0.13
CA TRP A 8 -7.53 13.91 -1.25
C TRP A 8 -7.57 12.98 -2.47
N MET A 9 -6.56 12.11 -2.61
CA MET A 9 -6.46 11.16 -3.70
C MET A 9 -7.54 10.07 -3.65
N LEU A 10 -8.16 9.86 -2.47
CA LEU A 10 -9.30 8.96 -2.29
C LEU A 10 -10.52 9.39 -3.10
N VAL A 11 -10.61 10.66 -3.53
CA VAL A 11 -11.64 11.12 -4.47
C VAL A 11 -11.57 10.33 -5.79
N GLY A 12 -10.41 9.79 -6.16
CA GLY A 12 -10.25 8.90 -7.32
C GLY A 12 -11.09 7.63 -7.27
N VAL A 13 -11.56 7.21 -6.08
CA VAL A 13 -12.53 6.11 -5.92
C VAL A 13 -13.84 6.40 -6.65
N LEU A 14 -14.23 7.67 -6.81
CA LEU A 14 -15.38 8.07 -7.63
C LEU A 14 -15.22 7.64 -9.10
N GLY A 15 -13.99 7.44 -9.57
CA GLY A 15 -13.72 6.88 -10.90
C GLY A 15 -14.31 5.47 -11.09
N ALA A 16 -14.51 4.70 -10.01
CA ALA A 16 -15.19 3.40 -10.07
C ALA A 16 -16.69 3.52 -10.41
N ALA A 17 -17.26 4.73 -10.33
CA ALA A 17 -18.61 5.00 -10.82
C ALA A 17 -18.68 4.88 -12.35
N VAL A 18 -17.59 5.16 -13.09
CA VAL A 18 -17.59 5.08 -14.56
C VAL A 18 -17.92 3.68 -15.09
N PRO A 19 -17.24 2.59 -14.69
CA PRO A 19 -17.59 1.25 -15.15
C PRO A 19 -18.97 0.79 -14.66
N LEU A 20 -19.38 1.23 -13.47
CA LEU A 20 -20.72 0.95 -12.94
C LEU A 20 -21.81 1.61 -13.79
N TRP A 21 -21.63 2.88 -14.13
CA TRP A 21 -22.52 3.64 -15.01
C TRP A 21 -22.56 3.03 -16.41
N LEU A 22 -21.41 2.75 -17.01
CA LEU A 22 -21.35 2.13 -18.33
C LEU A 22 -22.07 0.77 -18.38
N HIS A 23 -22.00 -0.03 -17.32
CA HIS A 23 -22.73 -1.29 -17.23
C HIS A 23 -24.25 -1.08 -17.15
N LEU A 24 -24.72 -0.13 -16.34
CA LEU A 24 -26.14 0.21 -16.19
C LEU A 24 -26.75 0.73 -17.51
N PHE A 25 -26.03 1.58 -18.23
CA PHE A 25 -26.48 2.14 -19.52
C PHE A 25 -26.29 1.18 -20.71
N GLY A 26 -25.32 0.28 -20.63
CA GLY A 26 -25.06 -0.75 -21.65
C GLY A 26 -26.15 -1.82 -21.74
N ARG A 27 -27.09 -1.86 -20.80
CA ARG A 27 -28.23 -2.80 -20.75
C ARG A 27 -29.32 -2.54 -21.79
N ARG A 28 -29.05 -1.73 -22.82
CA ARG A 28 -29.99 -1.54 -23.95
C ARG A 28 -30.31 -2.90 -24.53
N ARG A 29 -31.59 -3.29 -24.44
CA ARG A 29 -32.09 -4.56 -24.96
C ARG A 29 -31.74 -4.60 -26.45
N ALA A 30 -31.00 -5.62 -26.87
CA ALA A 30 -30.81 -5.89 -28.29
C ALA A 30 -32.20 -6.03 -28.94
N PRO A 31 -32.42 -5.47 -30.13
CA PRO A 31 -33.70 -5.63 -30.82
C PRO A 31 -33.99 -7.13 -30.97
N VAL A 32 -35.17 -7.55 -30.52
CA VAL A 32 -35.59 -8.94 -30.55
C VAL A 32 -35.97 -9.27 -31.99
N LEU A 33 -35.08 -9.93 -32.73
CA LEU A 33 -35.38 -10.48 -34.05
C LEU A 33 -36.04 -11.86 -33.86
N TYR A 34 -37.31 -11.97 -34.23
CA TYR A 34 -38.03 -13.25 -34.21
C TYR A 34 -37.53 -14.14 -35.35
N PHE A 35 -36.58 -15.02 -35.04
CA PHE A 35 -36.09 -16.05 -35.96
C PHE A 35 -36.55 -17.42 -35.45
N SER A 36 -37.43 -18.08 -36.19
CA SER A 36 -38.09 -19.35 -35.83
C SER A 36 -37.12 -20.51 -35.60
N ALA A 37 -35.93 -20.50 -36.21
CA ALA A 37 -34.91 -21.52 -35.99
C ALA A 37 -34.19 -21.41 -34.62
N LEU A 38 -34.20 -20.22 -33.98
CA LEU A 38 -33.47 -19.98 -32.72
C LEU A 38 -34.27 -20.40 -31.47
N GLU A 39 -35.59 -20.47 -31.55
CA GLU A 39 -36.44 -20.87 -30.40
C GLU A 39 -36.15 -22.30 -29.94
N PHE A 40 -35.88 -23.22 -30.87
CA PHE A 40 -35.48 -24.60 -30.56
C PHE A 40 -34.12 -24.70 -29.83
N ILE A 41 -33.19 -23.76 -30.09
CA ILE A 41 -31.84 -23.73 -29.49
C ILE A 41 -31.87 -23.08 -28.10
N LEU A 42 -32.66 -22.02 -27.94
CA LEU A 42 -32.83 -21.32 -26.65
C LEU A 42 -33.60 -22.15 -25.63
N ALA A 43 -34.60 -22.92 -26.05
CA ALA A 43 -35.36 -23.83 -25.20
C ALA A 43 -34.48 -24.93 -24.55
N ALA A 44 -33.34 -25.28 -25.16
CA ALA A 44 -32.46 -26.35 -24.69
C ALA A 44 -31.41 -25.91 -23.65
N ASN A 45 -31.21 -24.61 -23.36
CA ASN A 45 -30.05 -24.16 -22.56
C ASN A 45 -30.31 -23.02 -21.54
N PRO A 46 -31.30 -23.14 -20.63
CA PRO A 46 -31.51 -22.15 -19.57
C PRO A 46 -30.32 -22.02 -18.59
N LYS A 47 -29.48 -23.04 -18.46
CA LYS A 47 -28.32 -23.05 -17.53
C LYS A 47 -27.19 -22.10 -17.96
N LYS A 48 -26.98 -21.87 -19.26
CA LYS A 48 -25.90 -21.00 -19.75
C LYS A 48 -26.15 -19.51 -19.44
N ALA A 49 -27.41 -19.08 -19.47
CA ALA A 49 -27.78 -17.70 -19.19
C ALA A 49 -27.42 -17.26 -17.76
N ARG A 50 -27.59 -18.15 -16.76
CA ARG A 50 -27.25 -17.85 -15.36
C ARG A 50 -25.74 -17.76 -15.13
N ALA A 51 -24.96 -18.65 -15.74
CA ALA A 51 -23.49 -18.62 -15.64
C ALA A 51 -22.87 -17.36 -16.28
N LEU A 52 -23.43 -16.91 -17.41
CA LEU A 52 -23.05 -15.65 -18.05
C LEU A 52 -23.30 -14.45 -17.12
N GLN A 53 -24.46 -14.39 -16.46
CA GLN A 53 -24.77 -13.34 -15.50
C GLN A 53 -23.77 -13.30 -14.34
N LEU A 54 -23.45 -14.44 -13.70
CA LEU A 54 -22.44 -14.47 -12.62
C LEU A 54 -21.07 -13.97 -13.09
N ARG A 55 -20.69 -14.29 -14.32
CA ARG A 55 -19.42 -13.84 -14.90
C ARG A 55 -19.40 -12.33 -15.18
N GLU A 56 -20.53 -11.76 -15.57
CA GLU A 56 -20.66 -10.31 -15.78
C GLU A 56 -20.53 -9.53 -14.47
N TRP A 57 -21.18 -9.98 -13.39
CA TRP A 57 -21.07 -9.33 -12.07
C TRP A 57 -19.66 -9.41 -11.50
N THR A 58 -18.99 -10.56 -11.66
CA THR A 58 -17.60 -10.73 -11.19
C THR A 58 -16.61 -9.87 -11.98
N LEU A 59 -16.79 -9.77 -13.31
CA LEU A 59 -15.96 -8.88 -14.15
C LEU A 59 -16.17 -7.40 -13.82
N LEU A 60 -17.41 -7.00 -13.52
CA LEU A 60 -17.73 -5.64 -13.08
C LEU A 60 -17.05 -5.33 -11.74
N ALA A 61 -17.18 -6.24 -10.76
CA ALA A 61 -16.55 -6.09 -9.45
C ALA A 61 -15.04 -5.95 -9.56
N LEU A 62 -14.39 -6.79 -10.37
CA LEU A 62 -12.95 -6.72 -10.61
C LEU A 62 -12.53 -5.38 -11.23
N ARG A 63 -13.29 -4.88 -12.22
CA ARG A 63 -13.00 -3.59 -12.87
C ARG A 63 -13.08 -2.42 -11.88
N CYS A 64 -14.11 -2.40 -11.03
CA CYS A 64 -14.23 -1.39 -9.97
C CYS A 64 -13.09 -1.52 -8.95
N LEU A 65 -12.74 -2.74 -8.56
CA LEU A 65 -11.67 -3.01 -7.60
C LEU A 65 -10.32 -2.49 -8.10
N VAL A 66 -9.99 -2.69 -9.38
CA VAL A 66 -8.76 -2.13 -9.98
C VAL A 66 -8.72 -0.61 -9.86
N VAL A 67 -9.81 0.10 -10.18
CA VAL A 67 -9.87 1.56 -10.07
C VAL A 67 -9.72 2.02 -8.62
N CYS A 68 -10.41 1.36 -7.69
CA CYS A 68 -10.28 1.66 -6.27
C CYS A 68 -8.85 1.40 -5.75
N ALA A 69 -8.23 0.29 -6.17
CA ALA A 69 -6.87 -0.07 -5.77
C ALA A 69 -5.85 0.98 -6.24
N VAL A 70 -6.01 1.51 -7.46
CA VAL A 70 -5.17 2.61 -7.96
C VAL A 70 -5.37 3.87 -7.12
N ALA A 71 -6.60 4.26 -6.81
CA ALA A 71 -6.88 5.43 -5.98
C ALA A 71 -6.27 5.31 -4.56
N VAL A 72 -6.41 4.13 -3.94
CA VAL A 72 -5.82 3.85 -2.63
C VAL A 72 -4.29 3.81 -2.70
N ALA A 73 -3.70 3.21 -3.73
CA ALA A 73 -2.26 3.19 -3.92
C ALA A 73 -1.67 4.60 -4.05
N LEU A 74 -2.37 5.48 -4.78
CA LEU A 74 -1.97 6.89 -4.90
C LEU A 74 -2.20 7.68 -3.60
N ALA A 75 -3.17 7.29 -2.76
CA ALA A 75 -3.38 7.89 -1.43
C ALA A 75 -2.27 7.54 -0.42
N ARG A 76 -1.39 6.57 -0.75
CA ARG A 76 -0.24 6.12 0.05
C ARG A 76 -0.62 5.77 1.50
N PRO A 77 -1.27 4.62 1.74
CA PRO A 77 -1.58 4.16 3.09
C PRO A 77 -0.29 3.80 3.85
N SER A 78 -0.06 4.45 4.99
CA SER A 78 1.01 4.10 5.92
C SER A 78 0.44 3.28 7.08
N VAL A 79 0.99 2.07 7.25
CA VAL A 79 0.71 1.20 8.41
C VAL A 79 1.95 1.20 9.28
N PRO A 80 1.90 1.73 10.51
CA PRO A 80 3.04 1.65 11.44
C PRO A 80 3.24 0.19 11.86
N LEU A 81 4.33 -0.44 11.43
CA LEU A 81 4.73 -1.78 11.88
C LEU A 81 5.65 -1.65 13.11
N PRO A 82 5.31 -2.26 14.26
CA PRO A 82 6.20 -2.27 15.42
C PRO A 82 7.45 -3.12 15.13
N GLY A 83 8.64 -2.56 15.32
CA GLY A 83 9.93 -3.28 15.22
C GLY A 83 10.67 -3.18 13.89
N ARG A 84 10.07 -2.55 12.86
CA ARG A 84 10.87 -1.91 11.81
C ARG A 84 11.26 -0.55 12.34
N ALA A 85 12.54 -0.20 12.25
CA ALA A 85 13.02 1.15 12.49
C ALA A 85 12.00 2.13 11.90
N ALA A 86 11.48 2.94 12.81
CA ALA A 86 10.61 4.04 12.54
C ALA A 86 11.12 4.84 11.33
N GLU A 87 10.19 5.43 10.58
CA GLU A 87 10.37 6.82 10.17
C GLU A 87 11.26 7.18 8.96
N VAL A 88 11.47 6.30 7.97
CA VAL A 88 11.70 6.77 6.58
C VAL A 88 10.37 7.08 5.87
N ALA A 89 9.42 7.59 6.65
CA ALA A 89 8.18 8.19 6.22
C ALA A 89 7.97 9.51 6.97
N LEU A 90 9.04 10.23 7.28
CA LEU A 90 8.93 11.58 7.79
C LEU A 90 8.87 12.53 6.59
N ALA A 91 7.65 13.02 6.37
CA ALA A 91 7.30 14.41 6.13
C ALA A 91 8.35 15.26 5.40
N ALA A 92 7.91 15.98 4.37
CA ALA A 92 8.65 17.06 3.75
C ALA A 92 8.92 18.22 4.74
N GLY A 93 9.84 18.02 5.71
CA GLY A 93 10.24 18.94 6.75
C GLY A 93 11.53 18.48 7.45
N PRO A 94 12.28 19.39 8.11
CA PRO A 94 13.58 19.07 8.69
C PRO A 94 13.44 18.08 9.86
N GLN A 95 14.04 16.89 9.72
CA GLN A 95 14.02 15.81 10.71
C GLN A 95 15.09 16.05 11.81
N ALA A 96 14.88 15.63 13.05
CA ALA A 96 15.90 15.71 14.10
C ALA A 96 16.17 14.33 14.72
N LEU A 97 17.41 13.83 14.63
CA LEU A 97 17.83 12.51 15.11
C LEU A 97 18.74 12.65 16.33
N VAL A 98 18.39 12.04 17.46
CA VAL A 98 19.26 11.95 18.64
C VAL A 98 19.71 10.50 18.82
N LEU A 99 21.01 10.26 18.77
CA LEU A 99 21.62 8.94 18.92
C LEU A 99 22.30 8.83 20.28
N VAL A 100 21.85 7.90 21.11
CA VAL A 100 22.48 7.61 22.40
C VAL A 100 23.31 6.34 22.26
N LEU A 101 24.62 6.45 22.50
CA LEU A 101 25.56 5.35 22.37
C LEU A 101 26.12 4.98 23.74
N ASP A 102 25.90 3.73 24.16
CA ASP A 102 26.56 3.16 25.33
C ASP A 102 28.05 2.93 25.02
N ASP A 103 28.92 3.49 25.85
CA ASP A 103 30.38 3.36 25.78
C ASP A 103 30.98 2.73 27.05
N SER A 104 30.17 1.99 27.82
CA SER A 104 30.62 1.26 29.02
C SER A 104 31.60 0.13 28.71
N MET A 105 32.32 -0.34 29.74
CA MET A 105 33.30 -1.43 29.62
C MET A 105 32.69 -2.74 29.05
N SER A 106 31.38 -2.94 29.21
CA SER A 106 30.67 -4.08 28.62
C SER A 106 30.62 -4.04 27.09
N MET A 107 30.75 -2.86 26.49
CA MET A 107 30.70 -2.66 25.04
C MET A 107 32.00 -3.08 24.34
N ALA A 108 33.06 -3.34 25.10
CA ALA A 108 34.28 -4.02 24.65
C ALA A 108 34.10 -5.54 24.50
N ALA A 109 32.95 -6.09 24.93
CA ALA A 109 32.64 -7.50 24.72
C ALA A 109 32.55 -7.81 23.22
N HIS A 110 33.22 -8.89 22.82
CA HIS A 110 33.25 -9.34 21.44
C HIS A 110 32.10 -10.32 21.20
N SER A 111 31.30 -10.06 20.17
CA SER A 111 30.26 -10.98 19.71
C SER A 111 30.40 -11.12 18.20
N GLN A 112 30.57 -12.36 17.72
CA GLN A 112 30.84 -12.66 16.31
C GLN A 112 32.11 -11.96 15.75
N GLY A 113 33.14 -11.82 16.59
CA GLY A 113 34.45 -11.28 16.18
C GLY A 113 34.52 -9.75 16.16
N GLU A 114 33.49 -9.04 16.61
CA GLU A 114 33.46 -7.58 16.65
C GLU A 114 33.05 -7.05 18.05
N PRO A 115 33.66 -5.95 18.54
CA PRO A 115 33.17 -5.26 19.72
C PRO A 115 31.71 -4.80 19.57
N ALA A 116 30.93 -4.92 20.64
CA ALA A 116 29.55 -4.40 20.65
C ALA A 116 29.48 -2.90 20.35
N PHE A 117 30.49 -2.13 20.78
CA PHE A 117 30.61 -0.70 20.46
C PHE A 117 30.72 -0.43 18.96
N GLU A 118 31.55 -1.17 18.23
CA GLU A 118 31.71 -0.98 16.79
C GLU A 118 30.42 -1.32 16.03
N ARG A 119 29.65 -2.32 16.48
CA ARG A 119 28.32 -2.60 15.93
C ARG A 119 27.34 -1.47 16.18
N ALA A 120 27.33 -0.90 17.38
CA ALA A 120 26.46 0.23 17.73
C ALA A 120 26.83 1.47 16.92
N ARG A 121 28.13 1.80 16.84
CA ARG A 121 28.67 2.89 16.02
C ARG A 121 28.30 2.73 14.55
N ARG A 122 28.46 1.53 14.00
CA ARG A 122 28.10 1.24 12.60
C ARG A 122 26.61 1.47 12.33
N ARG A 123 25.72 1.04 13.23
CA ARG A 123 24.27 1.27 13.10
C ARG A 123 23.91 2.74 13.23
N ALA A 124 24.55 3.45 14.16
CA ALA A 124 24.34 4.87 14.36
C ALA A 124 24.74 5.68 13.12
N LEU A 125 25.89 5.37 12.53
CA LEU A 125 26.34 5.99 11.28
C LEU A 125 25.37 5.70 10.12
N ALA A 126 24.82 4.49 10.03
CA ALA A 126 23.82 4.16 9.03
C ALA A 126 22.56 5.04 9.18
N LEU A 127 22.09 5.25 10.41
CA LEU A 127 20.92 6.10 10.68
C LEU A 127 21.17 7.58 10.38
N VAL A 128 22.36 8.11 10.67
CA VAL A 128 22.72 9.50 10.30
C VAL A 128 22.82 9.64 8.78
N ALA A 129 23.38 8.64 8.09
CA ALA A 129 23.53 8.66 6.64
C ALA A 129 22.18 8.68 5.90
N ASP A 130 21.14 8.11 6.49
CA ASP A 130 19.79 8.06 5.91
C ASP A 130 18.94 9.33 6.18
N LEU A 131 19.48 10.33 6.88
CA LEU A 131 18.74 11.56 7.17
C LEU A 131 18.63 12.49 5.94
N PRO A 132 17.47 13.14 5.73
CA PRO A 132 17.31 14.09 4.65
C PRO A 132 18.11 15.39 4.87
N GLN A 133 18.41 16.10 3.79
CA GLN A 133 19.11 17.39 3.84
C GLN A 133 18.30 18.40 4.67
N GLY A 134 18.97 19.07 5.62
CA GLY A 134 18.33 19.98 6.58
C GLY A 134 17.92 19.31 7.90
N ALA A 135 18.10 17.99 8.01
CA ALA A 135 17.94 17.31 9.29
C ALA A 135 19.06 17.67 10.28
N ARG A 136 18.75 17.69 11.58
CA ARG A 136 19.71 17.93 12.65
C ARG A 136 20.00 16.62 13.38
N ALA A 137 21.26 16.29 13.58
CA ALA A 137 21.64 15.12 14.37
C ALA A 137 22.38 15.54 15.65
N ALA A 138 22.11 14.86 16.76
CA ALA A 138 22.88 14.98 18.00
C ALA A 138 23.28 13.58 18.48
N VAL A 139 24.46 13.45 19.05
CA VAL A 139 24.97 12.19 19.59
C VAL A 139 25.33 12.38 21.06
N VAL A 140 24.92 11.43 21.90
CA VAL A 140 25.18 11.43 23.34
C VAL A 140 25.82 10.09 23.71
N ALA A 141 26.98 10.13 24.36
CA ALA A 141 27.59 8.94 24.95
C ALA A 141 26.97 8.69 26.34
N ALA A 142 26.70 7.43 26.68
CA ALA A 142 25.89 7.05 27.84
C ALA A 142 26.49 5.88 28.64
N GLY A 143 27.81 5.87 28.83
CA GLY A 143 28.49 4.80 29.54
C GLY A 143 29.94 5.08 29.96
N TYR A 144 30.46 6.32 29.85
CA TYR A 144 31.77 6.68 30.45
C TYR A 144 31.81 6.16 31.90
N PRO A 145 32.94 5.59 32.38
CA PRO A 145 33.03 4.76 33.58
C PRO A 145 32.25 5.24 34.79
#